data_AF-A0A1H3Q720-F1
#
_entry.id   AF-A0A1H3Q720-F1
#
_cell.length_a   1.000
_cell.length_b   1.000
_cell.length_c   1.000
_cell.angle_alpha   90.00
_cell.angle_beta   90.00
_cell.angle_gamma   90.00
#
_symmetry.space_group_name_H-M   'P 1'
#
loop_
_entity.id
_entity.type
_entity.pdbx_description
1 polymer ?
#
loop_
_entity_poly.entity_id
_entity_poly.type
_entity_poly.pdbx_seq_one_letter_code
_entity_poly.pdbx_strand_id
1 'polypeptide(L)'
;MATALGTSANKVRQMLRDGQLIAVRRDGDLWVPAAFLVKDGVVKGLAGTITVLADSGFSRTEMLRWLFAADDTLPGHTPVNALRTSHGTEVKRRAQAMAF
;
A
#
# COMPACT_ATOMS: atom_id res chain seq x y z
N MET A 1 -3.19 -1.56 22.16
CA MET A 1 -1.86 -1.17 21.64
C MET A 1 -1.54 -2.08 20.46
N ALA A 2 -1.53 -1.54 19.23
CA ALA A 2 -1.32 -2.33 18.02
C ALA A 2 0.17 -2.60 17.79
N THR A 3 0.64 -3.74 18.27
CA THR A 3 2.00 -4.27 18.03
C THR A 3 2.03 -4.94 16.66
N ALA A 4 1.95 -4.17 15.58
CA ALA A 4 2.13 -4.70 14.22
C ALA A 4 3.62 -4.65 13.84
N LEU A 5 4.29 -5.79 14.04
CA LEU A 5 5.46 -6.26 13.27
C LEU A 5 6.71 -5.36 13.29
N GLY A 6 7.62 -5.62 14.24
CA GLY A 6 9.09 -5.51 14.07
C GLY A 6 9.70 -4.16 13.66
N THR A 7 8.89 -3.13 13.44
CA THR A 7 9.29 -1.82 12.95
C THR A 7 8.87 -0.81 14.00
N SER A 8 9.84 -0.08 14.55
CA SER A 8 9.59 0.96 15.56
C SER A 8 8.49 1.91 15.06
N ALA A 9 7.51 2.25 15.90
CA ALA A 9 6.41 3.16 15.55
C ALA A 9 6.89 4.49 14.93
N ASN A 10 8.10 4.94 15.29
CA ASN A 10 8.75 6.10 14.69
C ASN A 10 9.08 5.90 13.21
N LYS A 11 9.59 4.73 12.82
CA LYS A 11 9.88 4.38 11.42
C LYS A 11 8.60 4.27 10.60
N VAL A 12 7.54 3.69 11.15
CA VAL A 12 6.21 3.69 10.47
C VAL A 12 5.70 5.12 10.25
N ARG A 13 5.80 5.98 11.26
CA ARG A 13 5.43 7.40 11.13
C ARG A 13 6.27 8.15 10.11
N GLN A 14 7.57 7.84 10.02
CA GLN A 14 8.45 8.41 9.00
C GLN A 14 8.03 7.96 7.60
N MET A 15 7.79 6.66 7.39
CA MET A 15 7.34 6.14 6.10
C MET A 15 5.97 6.68 5.66
N LEU A 16 5.07 6.96 6.61
CA LEU A 16 3.80 7.65 6.35
C LEU A 16 4.01 9.09 5.89
N ARG A 17 4.99 9.80 6.46
CA ARG A 17 5.37 11.17 6.06
C ARG A 17 6.04 11.18 4.70
N ASP A 18 6.90 10.21 4.44
CA ASP A 18 7.64 10.06 3.18
C ASP A 18 6.76 9.52 2.04
N GLY A 19 5.47 9.26 2.28
CA GLY A 19 4.53 8.74 1.28
C GLY A 19 4.79 7.29 0.88
N GLN A 20 5.58 6.56 1.66
CA GLN A 20 5.89 5.15 1.40
C GLN A 20 4.84 4.17 1.93
N LEU A 21 3.94 4.64 2.79
CA LEU A 21 2.94 3.86 3.49
C LEU A 21 1.62 4.61 3.58
N ILE A 22 0.52 3.86 3.61
CA ILE A 22 -0.82 4.40 3.87
C ILE A 22 -1.36 3.76 5.15
N ALA A 23 -1.97 4.59 6.00
CA ALA A 23 -2.70 4.16 7.17
C ALA A 23 -4.15 4.65 7.09
N VAL A 24 -5.06 3.89 7.68
CA VAL A 24 -6.46 4.30 7.89
C VAL A 24 -6.65 4.73 9.32
N ARG A 25 -7.57 5.68 9.52
CA ARG A 25 -8.08 5.96 10.86
C ARG A 25 -9.34 5.12 11.07
N ARG A 26 -9.35 4.31 12.13
CA ARG A 26 -10.50 3.49 12.53
C ARG A 26 -10.70 3.66 14.02
N ASP A 27 -11.91 4.07 14.41
CA ASP A 27 -12.29 4.33 15.81
C ASP A 27 -11.33 5.28 16.55
N GLY A 28 -10.82 6.29 15.84
CA GLY A 28 -9.90 7.29 16.38
C GLY A 28 -8.42 6.89 16.33
N ASP A 29 -8.13 5.60 16.23
CA ASP A 29 -6.78 5.03 16.13
C ASP A 29 -6.27 4.91 14.69
N LEU A 30 -4.95 4.98 14.52
CA LEU A 30 -4.28 4.83 13.23
C LEU A 30 -3.88 3.37 13.01
N TRP A 31 -4.41 2.76 11.95
CA TRP A 31 -4.18 1.36 11.59
C TRP A 31 -3.44 1.26 10.27
N VAL A 32 -2.34 0.51 10.28
CA VAL A 32 -1.59 0.15 9.08
C VAL A 32 -1.92 -1.29 8.70
N PRO A 33 -2.37 -1.56 7.46
CA PRO A 33 -2.59 -2.93 7.02
C PRO A 33 -1.28 -3.73 7.04
N ALA A 34 -1.32 -4.89 7.71
CA ALA A 34 -0.16 -5.80 7.77
C ALA A 34 0.30 -6.28 6.38
N ALA A 35 -0.59 -6.25 5.37
CA ALA A 35 -0.25 -6.60 3.99
C ALA A 35 0.79 -5.67 3.35
N PHE A 36 1.00 -4.45 3.88
CA PHE A 36 2.06 -3.55 3.42
C PHE A 36 3.43 -3.87 4.02
N LEU A 37 3.48 -4.72 5.04
CA LEU A 37 4.69 -5.10 5.74
C LEU A 37 5.14 -6.49 5.30
N VAL A 38 6.45 -6.64 5.10
CA VAL A 38 7.13 -7.90 4.79
C VAL A 38 8.27 -8.11 5.79
N LYS A 39 8.89 -9.29 5.76
CA LYS A 39 9.94 -9.68 6.72
C LYS A 39 11.07 -8.64 6.84
N ASP A 40 11.44 -8.01 5.73
CA ASP A 40 12.54 -7.04 5.65
C ASP A 40 12.10 -5.56 5.63
N GLY A 41 10.81 -5.26 5.85
CA GLY A 41 10.31 -3.88 5.89
C GLY A 41 8.96 -3.70 5.17
N VAL A 42 8.91 -2.83 4.17
CA VAL A 42 7.70 -2.59 3.36
C VAL A 42 7.75 -3.31 2.04
N VAL A 43 6.58 -3.60 1.48
CA VAL A 43 6.45 -4.21 0.16
C VAL A 43 7.15 -3.35 -0.91
N LYS A 44 8.06 -3.97 -1.66
CA LYS A 44 8.80 -3.31 -2.74
C LYS A 44 7.83 -2.86 -3.83
N GLY A 45 7.93 -1.60 -4.24
CA GLY A 45 7.07 -1.01 -5.26
C GLY A 45 5.81 -0.33 -4.73
N LEU A 46 5.42 -0.58 -3.46
CA LEU A 46 4.26 0.06 -2.83
C LEU A 46 4.34 1.59 -2.88
N ALA A 47 5.48 2.16 -2.45
CA ALA A 47 5.70 3.61 -2.50
C ALA A 47 5.49 4.19 -3.90
N GLY A 48 5.99 3.51 -4.95
CA GLY A 48 5.78 3.97 -6.32
C GLY A 48 4.33 3.88 -6.78
N THR A 49 3.62 2.82 -6.39
CA THR A 49 2.17 2.71 -6.65
C THR A 49 1.38 3.81 -5.93
N ILE A 50 1.75 4.13 -4.68
CA ILE A 50 1.14 5.22 -3.92
C ILE A 50 1.37 6.55 -4.64
N THR A 51 2.59 6.84 -5.09
CA THR A 51 2.88 8.07 -5.84
C THR A 51 2.01 8.19 -7.09
N VAL A 52 1.87 7.12 -7.87
CA VAL A 52 1.06 7.13 -9.11
C VAL A 52 -0.42 7.35 -8.80
N LEU A 53 -0.96 6.65 -7.80
CA LEU A 53 -2.36 6.84 -7.41
C LEU A 53 -2.60 8.26 -6.85
N ALA A 54 -1.64 8.81 -6.12
CA ALA A 54 -1.72 10.18 -5.59
C ALA A 54 -1.68 11.22 -6.73
N ASP A 55 -0.84 11.00 -7.73
CA ASP A 55 -0.78 11.81 -8.96
C ASP A 55 -2.10 11.77 -9.73
N SER A 56 -2.78 10.62 -9.70
CA SER A 56 -4.13 10.43 -10.26
C SER A 56 -5.24 11.09 -9.42
N GLY A 57 -4.91 11.74 -8.29
CA GLY A 57 -5.86 12.41 -7.41
C GLY A 57 -6.58 11.49 -6.40
N PHE A 58 -6.13 10.25 -6.21
CA PHE A 58 -6.79 9.32 -5.27
C PHE A 58 -6.54 9.73 -3.81
N SER A 59 -7.59 9.69 -3.01
CA SER A 59 -7.47 9.82 -1.56
C SER A 59 -6.88 8.56 -0.92
N ARG A 60 -6.29 8.66 0.28
CA ARG A 60 -5.73 7.51 1.02
C ARG A 60 -6.71 6.33 1.11
N THR A 61 -7.99 6.62 1.34
CA THR A 61 -9.06 5.60 1.42
C THR A 61 -9.30 4.92 0.08
N GLU A 62 -9.29 5.67 -1.02
CA GLU A 62 -9.46 5.11 -2.37
C GLU A 62 -8.25 4.30 -2.80
N MET A 63 -7.04 4.78 -2.50
CA MET A 63 -5.80 4.04 -2.73
C MET A 63 -5.83 2.69 -2.01
N LEU A 64 -6.30 2.68 -0.77
CA LEU A 64 -6.49 1.44 -0.01
C LEU A 64 -7.55 0.55 -0.62
N ARG A 65 -8.72 1.11 -0.96
CA ARG A 65 -9.77 0.36 -1.62
C ARG A 65 -9.24 -0.29 -2.90
N TRP A 66 -8.44 0.43 -3.69
CA TRP A 66 -7.82 -0.07 -4.90
C TRP A 66 -6.79 -1.18 -4.60
N LEU A 67 -5.88 -0.95 -3.64
CA LEU A 67 -4.84 -1.93 -3.26
C LEU A 67 -5.42 -3.25 -2.73
N PHE A 68 -6.60 -3.19 -2.12
CA PHE A 68 -7.34 -4.34 -1.60
C PHE A 68 -8.51 -4.76 -2.50
N ALA A 69 -8.71 -4.10 -3.65
CA ALA A 69 -9.75 -4.48 -4.59
C ALA A 69 -9.41 -5.84 -5.17
N ALA A 70 -10.41 -6.73 -5.19
CA ALA A 70 -10.29 -8.02 -5.82
C ALA A 70 -10.19 -7.82 -7.34
N ASP A 71 -9.16 -8.40 -7.93
CA ASP A 71 -8.84 -8.34 -9.34
C ASP A 71 -8.29 -9.69 -9.78
N ASP A 72 -9.17 -10.51 -10.35
CA ASP A 72 -8.87 -11.88 -10.78
C ASP A 72 -7.89 -11.94 -11.96
N THR A 73 -7.59 -10.80 -12.57
CA THR A 73 -6.58 -10.71 -13.62
C THR A 73 -5.17 -10.47 -13.07
N LEU A 74 -5.03 -10.27 -11.74
CA LEU A 74 -3.74 -10.18 -11.06
C LEU A 74 -3.36 -11.48 -10.35
N PRO A 75 -2.05 -11.84 -10.36
CA PRO A 75 -1.55 -12.89 -9.49
C PRO A 75 -1.75 -12.49 -8.03
N GLY A 76 -2.47 -13.33 -7.27
CA GLY A 76 -2.78 -13.08 -5.87
C GLY A 76 -4.09 -12.32 -5.62
N HIS A 77 -4.94 -12.14 -6.65
CA HIS A 77 -6.28 -11.55 -6.62
C HIS A 77 -6.39 -10.11 -6.10
N THR A 78 -5.33 -9.51 -5.58
CA THR A 78 -5.34 -8.12 -5.11
C THR A 78 -4.01 -7.45 -5.44
N PRO A 79 -3.99 -6.15 -5.77
CA PRO A 79 -2.75 -5.44 -6.07
C PRO A 79 -1.73 -5.51 -4.94
N VAL A 80 -2.18 -5.45 -3.67
CA VAL A 80 -1.28 -5.59 -2.52
C VAL A 80 -0.61 -6.96 -2.48
N ASN A 81 -1.33 -8.02 -2.83
CA ASN A 81 -0.76 -9.37 -2.83
C ASN A 81 0.16 -9.58 -4.03
N ALA A 82 -0.21 -9.06 -5.20
CA ALA A 82 0.64 -9.05 -6.39
C ALA A 82 1.98 -8.35 -6.11
N LEU A 83 1.96 -7.20 -5.41
CA LEU A 83 3.17 -6.50 -4.96
C LEU A 83 4.02 -7.37 -4.02
N ARG A 84 3.40 -8.15 -3.12
CA ARG A 84 4.11 -9.07 -2.21
C ARG A 84 4.75 -10.25 -2.92
N THR A 85 4.13 -10.72 -4.02
CA THR A 85 4.62 -11.85 -4.83
C THR A 85 5.61 -11.44 -5.92
N SER A 86 6.27 -10.28 -5.80
CA SER A 86 7.20 -9.73 -6.80
C SER A 86 6.59 -9.34 -8.16
N HIS A 87 5.26 -9.25 -8.27
CA HIS A 87 4.55 -8.79 -9.47
C HIS A 87 4.25 -7.29 -9.46
N GLY A 88 5.11 -6.50 -8.81
CA GLY A 88 4.89 -5.06 -8.65
C GLY A 88 4.89 -4.25 -9.95
N THR A 89 5.50 -4.76 -11.02
CA THR A 89 5.47 -4.14 -12.35
C THR A 89 4.05 -4.05 -12.90
N GLU A 90 3.28 -5.13 -12.80
CA GLU A 90 1.90 -5.19 -13.30
C GLU A 90 0.98 -4.26 -12.51
N VAL A 91 1.19 -4.20 -11.19
CA VAL A 91 0.45 -3.29 -10.30
C VAL A 91 0.76 -1.83 -10.63
N LYS A 92 2.02 -1.48 -10.87
CA LYS A 92 2.38 -0.13 -11.33
C LYS A 92 1.75 0.21 -12.67
N ARG A 93 1.75 -0.72 -13.63
CA ARG A 93 1.13 -0.52 -14.94
C ARG A 93 -0.36 -0.19 -14.81
N ARG A 94 -1.08 -0.88 -13.92
CA ARG A 94 -2.51 -0.60 -13.69
C ARG A 94 -2.76 0.71 -12.97
N ALA A 95 -1.92 1.04 -11.99
CA ALA A 95 -2.00 2.35 -11.35
C ALA A 95 -1.78 3.47 -12.38
N GLN A 96 -0.82 3.30 -13.29
CA GLN A 96 -0.56 4.27 -14.36
C GLN A 96 -1.71 4.33 -15.38
N ALA A 97 -2.35 3.20 -15.69
CA ALA A 97 -3.52 3.18 -16.57
C ALA A 97 -4.74 3.92 -15.98
N MET A 98 -4.77 4.16 -14.67
CA MET A 98 -5.79 4.99 -14.02
C MET A 98 -5.37 6.47 -13.88
N ALA A 99 -4.13 6.79 -14.20
CA ALA A 99 -3.58 8.15 -14.15
C ALA A 99 -3.74 8.94 -15.46
N PHE A 100 -4.21 8.28 -16.53
CA PHE A 100 -4.47 8.83 -17.86
C PHE A 100 -5.97 8.88 -18.15
#